data_AF-R0GE97-F1
#
_entry.id   AF-R0GE97-F1
#
_cell.length_a   1.000
_cell.length_b   1.000
_cell.length_c   1.000
_cell.angle_alpha   90.00
_cell.angle_beta   90.00
_cell.angle_gamma   90.00
#
_symmetry.space_group_name_H-M   'P 1'
#
loop_
_entity.id
_entity.type
_entity.pdbx_description
1 polymer ?
#
loop_
_entity_poly.entity_id
_entity_poly.type
_entity_poly.pdbx_seq_one_letter_code
_entity_poly.pdbx_strand_id
1 'polypeptide(L)'
;MNTKKTKGKQKINIKRIERSKDRLVTLSKRRNGIYTKLCELSVLCGVHIAFLGYTDSGKPFTFGSPSFQAVAERFLNSEASSSSSLQQSLFTVHHKQNVQELCTLYNNVVEQTRAEEVKAMKAAASMEPFPEDAWWKMHMTKEQDQEEAKKLLDKFEGLYEKLCDEIDARSQRRDAARNDI
;
A
#
# COMPACT_ATOMS: atom_id res chain seq x y z
N MET A 1 36.21 10.71 0.56
CA MET A 1 36.18 9.23 0.51
C MET A 1 34.74 8.78 0.74
N ASN A 2 34.07 8.17 -0.24
CA ASN A 2 32.67 7.72 -0.08
C ASN A 2 32.62 6.39 0.70
N THR A 3 32.26 6.44 1.97
CA THR A 3 32.01 5.24 2.79
C THR A 3 30.61 4.70 2.50
N LYS A 4 30.50 3.39 2.19
CA LYS A 4 29.20 2.74 1.96
C LYS A 4 28.42 2.67 3.28
N LYS A 5 27.20 3.18 3.29
CA LYS A 5 26.32 3.22 4.48
C LYS A 5 25.89 1.84 5.01
N THR A 6 25.79 0.82 4.14
CA THR A 6 25.41 -0.54 4.55
C THR A 6 26.15 -1.63 3.75
N LYS A 7 26.17 -2.85 4.30
CA LYS A 7 26.74 -4.03 3.64
C LYS A 7 25.87 -4.56 2.48
N GLY A 8 24.64 -4.06 2.28
CA GLY A 8 23.74 -4.56 1.24
C GLY A 8 23.27 -6.01 1.45
N LYS A 9 22.72 -6.64 0.40
CA LYS A 9 22.24 -8.04 0.43
C LYS A 9 23.43 -9.00 0.55
N GLN A 10 23.43 -9.81 1.60
CA GLN A 10 24.49 -10.79 1.87
C GLN A 10 24.01 -12.22 1.57
N LYS A 11 24.91 -13.07 1.07
CA LYS A 11 24.63 -14.50 0.89
C LYS A 11 24.58 -15.17 2.26
N ILE A 12 23.58 -16.03 2.46
CA ILE A 12 23.42 -16.83 3.68
C ILE A 12 23.24 -18.30 3.31
N ASN A 13 23.64 -19.21 4.21
CA ASN A 13 23.47 -20.65 4.00
C ASN A 13 21.98 -21.04 4.12
N ILE A 14 21.54 -22.02 3.33
CA ILE A 14 20.18 -22.59 3.42
C ILE A 14 20.13 -23.60 4.56
N LYS A 15 20.07 -23.06 5.78
CA LYS A 15 19.90 -23.80 7.04
C LYS A 15 19.05 -22.97 8.01
N ARG A 16 18.66 -23.54 9.15
CA ARG A 16 17.95 -22.79 10.20
C ARG A 16 18.80 -21.58 10.63
N ILE A 17 18.17 -20.41 10.69
CA ILE A 17 18.81 -19.19 11.20
C ILE A 17 18.73 -19.23 12.72
N GLU A 18 19.86 -19.27 13.41
CA GLU A 18 19.88 -19.46 14.88
C GLU A 18 19.27 -18.28 15.64
N ARG A 19 19.62 -17.05 15.25
CA ARG A 19 19.13 -15.84 15.91
C ARG A 19 17.64 -15.63 15.62
N SER A 20 16.82 -15.63 16.67
CA SER A 20 15.36 -15.52 16.58
C SER A 20 14.88 -14.26 15.85
N LYS A 21 15.46 -13.09 16.17
CA LYS A 21 15.12 -11.82 15.51
C LYS A 21 15.40 -11.86 14.00
N ASP A 22 16.59 -12.33 13.62
CA ASP A 22 16.99 -12.44 12.21
C ASP A 22 16.11 -13.45 11.46
N ARG A 23 15.74 -14.55 12.13
CA ARG A 23 14.85 -15.57 11.58
C ARG A 23 13.44 -15.02 11.35
N LEU A 24 12.89 -14.27 12.30
CA LEU A 24 11.57 -13.64 12.16
C LEU A 24 11.55 -12.61 11.02
N VAL A 25 12.56 -11.74 10.95
CA VAL A 25 12.71 -10.77 9.85
C VAL A 25 12.85 -11.48 8.51
N THR A 26 13.64 -12.56 8.46
CA THR A 26 13.82 -13.34 7.24
C THR A 26 12.53 -14.04 6.82
N LEU A 27 11.78 -14.62 7.75
CA LEU A 27 10.48 -15.24 7.49
C LEU A 27 9.53 -14.21 6.89
N SER A 28 9.40 -13.02 7.48
CA SER A 28 8.54 -11.96 6.96
C SER A 28 8.93 -11.54 5.54
N LYS A 29 10.23 -11.30 5.29
CA LYS A 29 10.73 -10.90 3.97
C LYS A 29 10.55 -11.99 2.92
N ARG A 30 10.88 -13.25 3.26
CA ARG A 30 10.73 -14.39 2.34
C ARG A 30 9.27 -14.69 2.07
N ARG A 31 8.41 -14.69 3.09
CA ARG A 31 6.97 -14.85 2.94
C ARG A 31 6.40 -13.82 1.97
N ASN A 32 6.76 -12.55 2.14
CA ASN A 32 6.32 -11.50 1.22
C ASN A 32 6.81 -11.74 -0.21
N GLY A 33 8.10 -12.08 -0.38
CA GLY A 33 8.66 -12.39 -1.70
C GLY A 33 7.99 -13.61 -2.36
N ILE A 34 7.69 -14.65 -1.59
CA ILE A 34 6.93 -15.83 -2.06
C ILE A 34 5.53 -15.40 -2.50
N TYR A 35 4.82 -14.60 -1.71
CA TYR A 35 3.47 -14.14 -2.04
C TYR A 35 3.45 -13.34 -3.33
N THR A 36 4.43 -12.44 -3.52
CA THR A 36 4.61 -11.72 -4.78
C THR A 36 4.80 -12.68 -5.95
N LYS A 37 5.66 -13.70 -5.81
CA LYS A 37 5.88 -14.70 -6.87
C LYS A 37 4.67 -15.57 -7.17
N LEU A 38 3.89 -15.97 -6.15
CA LEU A 38 2.67 -16.73 -6.36
C LEU A 38 1.59 -15.87 -7.03
N CYS A 39 1.50 -14.59 -6.67
CA CYS A 39 0.61 -13.63 -7.32
C CYS A 39 0.99 -13.44 -8.80
N GLU A 40 2.26 -13.15 -9.09
CA GLU A 40 2.79 -13.06 -10.45
C GLU A 40 2.48 -14.33 -11.25
N LEU A 41 2.74 -15.51 -10.69
CA LEU A 41 2.49 -16.79 -11.35
C LEU A 41 1.02 -17.03 -11.64
N SER A 42 0.14 -16.72 -10.68
CA SER A 42 -1.31 -16.87 -10.85
C SER A 42 -1.83 -15.95 -11.96
N VAL A 43 -1.38 -14.70 -11.99
CA VAL A 43 -1.80 -13.72 -13.01
C VAL A 43 -1.24 -14.08 -14.39
N LEU A 44 0.05 -14.39 -14.49
CA LEU A 44 0.71 -14.65 -15.78
C LEU A 44 0.22 -15.95 -16.44
N CYS A 45 0.00 -16.99 -15.64
CA CYS A 45 -0.38 -18.31 -16.17
C CYS A 45 -1.87 -18.62 -16.01
N GLY A 46 -2.65 -17.77 -15.33
CA GLY A 46 -4.07 -18.04 -15.04
C GLY A 46 -4.29 -19.28 -14.17
N VAL A 47 -3.29 -19.65 -13.35
CA VAL A 47 -3.32 -20.88 -12.54
C VAL A 47 -3.85 -20.62 -11.13
N HIS A 48 -4.54 -21.62 -10.58
CA HIS A 48 -4.97 -21.60 -9.19
C HIS A 48 -3.85 -22.11 -8.28
N ILE A 49 -3.56 -21.37 -7.22
CA ILE A 49 -2.43 -21.65 -6.33
C ILE A 49 -2.89 -21.55 -4.89
N ALA A 50 -2.44 -22.49 -4.05
CA ALA A 50 -2.52 -22.41 -2.60
C ALA A 50 -1.14 -22.59 -1.98
N PHE A 51 -0.88 -21.86 -0.92
CA PHE A 51 0.35 -21.96 -0.13
C PHE A 51 -0.01 -21.89 1.36
N LEU A 52 0.58 -22.80 2.14
CA LEU A 52 0.43 -22.88 3.59
C LEU A 52 1.82 -22.97 4.22
N GLY A 53 2.06 -22.16 5.24
CA GLY A 53 3.26 -22.23 6.07
C GLY A 53 2.93 -22.05 7.54
N TYR A 54 3.88 -22.39 8.41
CA TYR A 54 3.77 -22.23 9.85
C TYR A 54 4.91 -21.37 10.38
N THR A 55 4.60 -20.55 11.38
CA THR A 55 5.63 -19.87 12.18
C THR A 55 6.23 -20.84 13.19
N ASP A 56 7.39 -20.51 13.77
CA ASP A 56 7.96 -21.28 14.88
C ASP A 56 6.99 -21.38 16.09
N SER A 57 6.06 -20.44 16.22
CA SER A 57 5.01 -20.45 17.25
C SER A 57 3.81 -21.35 16.89
N GLY A 58 3.86 -22.08 15.78
CA GLY A 58 2.77 -22.94 15.30
C GLY A 58 1.61 -22.19 14.65
N LYS A 59 1.66 -20.85 14.54
CA LYS A 59 0.61 -20.08 13.87
C LYS A 59 0.70 -20.29 12.35
N PRO A 60 -0.37 -20.74 11.67
CA PRO A 60 -0.39 -20.89 10.23
C PRO A 60 -0.46 -19.52 9.53
N PHE A 61 0.01 -19.49 8.29
CA PHE A 61 -0.22 -18.40 7.36
C PHE A 61 -0.45 -18.97 5.96
N THR A 62 -1.36 -18.36 5.22
CA THR A 62 -1.81 -18.86 3.92
C THR A 62 -1.75 -17.79 2.85
N PHE A 63 -1.60 -18.24 1.61
CA PHE A 63 -1.88 -17.48 0.41
C PHE A 63 -2.73 -18.35 -0.50
N GLY A 64 -3.66 -17.74 -1.22
CA GLY A 64 -4.38 -18.43 -2.27
C GLY A 64 -4.88 -17.49 -3.32
N SER A 65 -4.83 -17.95 -4.57
CA SER A 65 -5.46 -17.31 -5.72
C SER A 65 -6.26 -18.41 -6.41
N PRO A 66 -7.60 -18.34 -6.41
CA PRO A 66 -8.49 -17.24 -5.95
C PRO A 66 -8.56 -16.99 -4.43
N SER A 67 -8.56 -18.05 -3.63
CA SER A 67 -8.53 -18.04 -2.17
C SER A 67 -7.97 -19.39 -1.72
N PHE A 68 -7.37 -19.46 -0.54
CA PHE A 68 -6.78 -20.72 -0.07
C PHE A 68 -7.84 -21.82 0.05
N GLN A 69 -9.01 -21.48 0.61
CA GLN A 69 -10.10 -22.42 0.83
C GLN A 69 -10.67 -22.99 -0.48
N ALA A 70 -10.93 -22.14 -1.49
CA ALA A 70 -11.47 -22.61 -2.76
C ALA A 70 -10.52 -23.59 -3.48
N VAL A 71 -9.21 -23.34 -3.40
CA VAL A 71 -8.20 -24.24 -3.97
C VAL A 71 -8.09 -25.53 -3.16
N ALA A 72 -8.15 -25.44 -1.82
CA ALA A 72 -8.10 -26.60 -0.94
C ALA A 72 -9.33 -27.52 -1.10
N GLU A 73 -10.53 -26.95 -1.13
CA GLU A 73 -11.79 -27.69 -1.37
C GLU A 73 -11.73 -28.42 -2.71
N ARG A 74 -11.27 -27.73 -3.77
CA ARG A 74 -11.09 -28.36 -5.08
C ARG A 74 -10.09 -29.51 -5.03
N PHE A 75 -8.96 -29.33 -4.33
CA PHE A 75 -7.95 -30.39 -4.19
C PHE A 75 -8.52 -31.62 -3.48
N LEU A 76 -9.24 -31.42 -2.38
CA LEU A 76 -9.86 -32.50 -1.61
C LEU A 76 -11.01 -33.19 -2.36
N ASN A 77 -11.82 -32.41 -3.10
CA ASN A 77 -12.95 -32.94 -3.87
C ASN A 77 -12.55 -33.59 -5.20
N SER A 78 -11.35 -33.28 -5.72
CA SER A 78 -10.83 -33.89 -6.95
C SER A 78 -10.54 -35.38 -6.78
N GLU A 79 -10.31 -35.86 -5.57
CA GLU A 79 -10.16 -37.29 -5.26
C GLU A 79 -11.52 -38.03 -5.31
N ALA A 80 -12.65 -37.32 -5.34
CA ALA A 80 -13.99 -37.89 -5.23
C ALA A 80 -14.83 -37.87 -6.53
N SER A 81 -14.44 -37.14 -7.59
CA SER A 81 -15.28 -37.02 -8.80
C SER A 81 -14.51 -36.67 -10.07
N SER A 82 -14.51 -37.60 -11.02
CA SER A 82 -13.92 -37.53 -12.36
C SER A 82 -14.78 -36.72 -13.38
N SER A 83 -15.39 -35.60 -12.98
CA SER A 83 -16.30 -34.80 -13.84
C SER A 83 -16.02 -33.28 -13.86
N SER A 84 -14.82 -32.85 -13.47
CA SER A 84 -14.56 -31.46 -13.01
C SER A 84 -14.19 -30.41 -14.08
N SER A 85 -14.28 -30.68 -15.38
CA SER A 85 -13.78 -29.74 -16.41
C SER A 85 -14.63 -28.47 -16.59
N LEU A 86 -15.97 -28.55 -16.43
CA LEU A 86 -16.86 -27.40 -16.62
C LEU A 86 -16.80 -26.39 -15.46
N GLN A 87 -16.73 -26.89 -14.21
CA GLN A 87 -16.56 -26.04 -13.03
C GLN A 87 -15.20 -25.32 -13.03
N GLN A 88 -14.16 -26.00 -13.53
CA GLN A 88 -12.85 -25.41 -13.77
C GLN A 88 -12.93 -24.20 -14.70
N SER A 89 -13.64 -24.35 -15.82
CA SER A 89 -13.77 -23.34 -16.86
C SER A 89 -14.57 -22.13 -16.38
N LEU A 90 -15.67 -22.35 -15.64
CA LEU A 90 -16.49 -21.24 -15.15
C LEU A 90 -15.73 -20.40 -14.13
N PHE A 91 -14.95 -21.06 -13.27
CA PHE A 91 -14.13 -20.40 -12.27
C PHE A 91 -13.01 -19.55 -12.90
N THR A 92 -12.28 -20.09 -13.87
CA THR A 92 -11.19 -19.37 -14.53
C THR A 92 -11.69 -18.16 -15.30
N VAL A 93 -12.87 -18.26 -15.93
CA VAL A 93 -13.55 -17.14 -16.59
C VAL A 93 -13.91 -16.06 -15.58
N HIS A 94 -14.54 -16.42 -14.47
CA HIS A 94 -14.94 -15.47 -13.43
C HIS A 94 -13.72 -14.79 -12.77
N HIS A 95 -12.66 -15.55 -12.49
CA HIS A 95 -11.41 -15.00 -11.93
C HIS A 95 -10.76 -14.01 -12.89
N LYS A 96 -10.69 -14.35 -14.19
CA LYS A 96 -10.15 -13.46 -15.22
C LYS A 96 -10.94 -12.16 -15.32
N GLN A 97 -12.28 -12.24 -15.26
CA GLN A 97 -13.14 -11.08 -15.29
C GLN A 97 -12.92 -10.17 -14.07
N ASN A 98 -12.86 -10.74 -12.86
CA ASN A 98 -12.59 -9.99 -11.63
C ASN A 98 -11.22 -9.29 -11.66
N VAL A 99 -10.18 -9.97 -12.13
CA VAL A 99 -8.84 -9.38 -12.27
C VAL A 99 -8.86 -8.22 -13.25
N GLN A 100 -9.57 -8.36 -14.37
CA GLN A 100 -9.69 -7.31 -15.38
C GLN A 100 -10.43 -6.08 -14.85
N GLU A 101 -11.51 -6.28 -14.11
CA GLU A 101 -12.27 -5.19 -13.46
C GLU A 101 -11.41 -4.44 -12.43
N LEU A 102 -10.67 -5.17 -11.58
CA LEU A 102 -9.71 -4.58 -10.63
C LEU A 102 -8.61 -3.77 -11.34
N CYS A 103 -8.07 -4.28 -12.44
CA CYS A 103 -7.07 -3.53 -13.22
C CYS A 103 -7.65 -2.23 -13.79
N THR A 104 -8.88 -2.26 -14.30
CA THR A 104 -9.56 -1.05 -14.81
C THR A 104 -9.76 -0.02 -13.69
N LEU A 105 -10.26 -0.45 -12.52
CA LEU A 105 -10.43 0.44 -11.36
C LEU A 105 -9.10 1.05 -10.91
N TYR A 106 -8.05 0.23 -10.82
CA TYR A 106 -6.71 0.71 -10.43
C TYR A 106 -6.20 1.78 -11.40
N ASN A 107 -6.29 1.53 -12.71
CA ASN A 107 -5.84 2.49 -13.72
C ASN A 107 -6.62 3.81 -13.64
N ASN A 108 -7.94 3.75 -13.41
CA ASN A 108 -8.76 4.95 -13.25
C ASN A 108 -8.32 5.80 -12.05
N VAL A 109 -8.04 5.19 -10.90
CA VAL A 109 -7.57 5.90 -9.70
C VAL A 109 -6.20 6.55 -9.94
N VAL A 110 -5.27 5.83 -10.57
CA VAL A 110 -3.94 6.36 -10.90
C VAL A 110 -4.04 7.59 -11.80
N GLU A 111 -4.91 7.54 -12.81
CA GLU A 111 -5.12 8.68 -13.71
C GLU A 111 -5.79 9.87 -12.99
N GLN A 112 -6.72 9.63 -12.07
CA GLN A 112 -7.31 10.68 -11.23
C GLN A 112 -6.25 11.36 -10.36
N THR A 113 -5.41 10.59 -9.66
CA THR A 113 -4.34 11.15 -8.83
C THR A 113 -3.35 11.96 -9.66
N ARG A 114 -2.94 11.47 -10.84
CA ARG A 114 -2.08 12.22 -11.77
C ARG A 114 -2.71 13.52 -12.23
N ALA A 115 -4.01 13.51 -12.55
CA ALA A 115 -4.72 14.71 -12.95
C ALA A 115 -4.80 15.74 -11.80
N GLU A 116 -4.98 15.28 -10.56
CA GLU A 116 -4.93 16.14 -9.38
C GLU A 116 -3.54 16.71 -9.11
N GLU A 117 -2.47 15.92 -9.27
CA GLU A 117 -1.09 16.38 -9.17
C GLU A 117 -0.78 17.49 -10.20
N VAL A 118 -1.23 17.32 -11.45
CA VAL A 118 -1.07 18.34 -12.50
C VAL A 118 -1.85 19.60 -12.16
N LYS A 119 -3.07 19.48 -11.62
CA LYS A 119 -3.87 20.63 -11.17
C LYS A 119 -3.18 21.35 -10.00
N ALA A 120 -2.63 20.61 -9.04
CA ALA A 120 -1.88 21.16 -7.92
C ALA A 120 -0.60 21.89 -8.38
N MET A 121 0.15 21.31 -9.33
CA MET A 121 1.33 21.97 -9.91
C MET A 121 0.96 23.25 -10.65
N LYS A 122 -0.11 23.25 -11.45
CA LYS A 122 -0.59 24.47 -12.13
C LYS A 122 -1.04 25.54 -11.14
N ALA A 123 -1.77 25.15 -10.10
CA ALA A 123 -2.18 26.07 -9.03
C ALA A 123 -0.98 26.65 -8.27
N ALA A 124 0.03 25.83 -7.96
CA ALA A 124 1.26 26.27 -7.31
C ALA A 124 2.11 27.19 -8.21
N ALA A 125 2.13 26.97 -9.53
CA ALA A 125 2.82 27.83 -10.48
C ALA A 125 2.13 29.18 -10.72
N SER A 126 0.82 29.27 -10.45
CA SER A 126 0.04 30.51 -10.51
C SER A 126 -0.05 31.24 -9.18
N MET A 127 0.49 30.68 -8.09
CA MET A 127 0.65 31.41 -6.83
C MET A 127 1.81 32.39 -6.95
N GLU A 128 1.59 33.64 -6.54
CA GLU A 128 2.62 34.67 -6.40
C GLU A 128 3.82 34.14 -5.58
N PRO A 129 5.06 34.57 -5.88
CA PRO A 129 6.22 34.19 -5.10
C PRO A 129 5.97 34.48 -3.62
N PHE A 130 6.08 33.44 -2.80
CA PHE A 130 5.89 33.58 -1.35
C PHE A 130 6.86 34.63 -0.79
N PRO A 131 6.41 35.50 0.15
CA PRO A 131 7.26 36.50 0.78
C PRO A 131 8.55 35.87 1.33
N GLU A 132 9.70 36.52 1.12
CA GLU A 132 10.99 36.02 1.64
C GLU A 132 10.97 35.88 3.18
N ASP A 133 10.15 36.70 3.87
CA ASP A 133 9.85 36.63 5.31
C ASP A 133 8.87 35.49 5.69
N ALA A 134 9.00 34.36 5.01
CA ALA A 134 8.32 33.13 5.39
C ALA A 134 8.83 32.68 6.76
N TRP A 135 8.01 32.84 7.79
CA TRP A 135 8.35 32.52 9.17
C TRP A 135 8.78 31.06 9.40
N TRP A 136 8.40 30.12 8.52
CA TRP A 136 8.88 28.73 8.52
C TRP A 136 10.31 28.56 7.97
N LYS A 137 10.95 29.63 7.48
CA LYS A 137 12.39 29.69 7.13
C LYS A 137 13.25 30.27 8.25
N MET A 138 12.69 30.66 9.40
CA MET A 138 13.48 31.19 10.52
C MET A 138 14.39 30.11 11.12
N HIS A 139 15.71 30.32 11.05
CA HIS A 139 16.69 29.52 11.77
C HIS A 139 16.77 30.02 13.22
N MET A 140 16.01 29.38 14.11
CA MET A 140 16.06 29.64 15.56
C MET A 140 17.48 29.40 16.07
N THR A 141 18.15 30.47 16.53
CA THR A 141 19.57 30.40 16.89
C THR A 141 19.92 30.95 18.28
N LYS A 142 19.00 31.54 19.08
CA LYS A 142 19.32 31.98 20.47
C LYS A 142 18.12 32.03 21.43
N GLU A 143 18.34 31.59 22.69
CA GLU A 143 17.39 31.44 23.83
C GLU A 143 16.49 32.62 24.24
N GLN A 144 16.47 33.76 23.55
CA GLN A 144 15.44 34.81 23.72
C GLN A 144 14.12 34.48 23.00
N ASP A 145 14.03 33.24 22.53
CA ASP A 145 13.16 32.68 21.50
C ASP A 145 11.86 32.04 22.04
N GLN A 146 11.65 31.93 23.35
CA GLN A 146 10.52 31.15 23.89
C GLN A 146 9.15 31.84 23.71
N GLU A 147 9.09 33.16 23.89
CA GLU A 147 7.88 33.96 23.67
C GLU A 147 7.55 34.05 22.17
N GLU A 148 8.58 34.16 21.33
CA GLU A 148 8.44 34.15 19.87
C GLU A 148 8.02 32.78 19.35
N ALA A 149 8.60 31.69 19.88
CA ALA A 149 8.19 30.32 19.56
C ALA A 149 6.73 30.06 19.97
N LYS A 150 6.28 30.57 21.13
CA LYS A 150 4.87 30.49 21.53
C LYS A 150 3.96 31.26 20.56
N LYS A 151 4.31 32.50 20.22
CA LYS A 151 3.56 33.29 19.21
C LYS A 151 3.55 32.61 17.84
N LEU A 152 4.62 31.90 17.50
CA LEU A 152 4.72 31.14 16.26
C LEU A 152 3.83 29.90 16.28
N LEU A 153 3.81 29.19 17.40
CA LEU A 153 2.95 28.02 17.63
C LEU A 153 1.47 28.41 17.58
N ASP A 154 1.10 29.52 18.22
CA ASP A 154 -0.27 30.05 18.22
C ASP A 154 -0.73 30.43 16.79
N LYS A 155 0.17 30.99 15.98
CA LYS A 155 -0.07 31.23 14.55
C LYS A 155 -0.21 29.93 13.75
N PHE A 156 0.57 28.89 14.07
CA PHE A 156 0.43 27.57 13.45
C PHE A 156 -0.93 26.95 13.75
N GLU A 157 -1.33 26.96 15.02
CA GLU A 157 -2.61 26.40 15.47
C GLU A 157 -3.78 27.09 14.76
N GLY A 158 -3.78 28.43 14.69
CA GLY A 158 -4.82 29.16 13.97
C GLY A 158 -4.85 28.91 12.45
N LEU A 159 -3.72 28.56 11.82
CA LEU A 159 -3.71 28.14 10.41
C LEU A 159 -4.21 26.70 10.25
N TYR A 160 -3.89 25.83 11.21
CA TYR A 160 -4.34 24.45 11.21
C TYR A 160 -5.86 24.36 11.35
N GLU A 161 -6.45 25.13 12.27
CA GLU A 161 -7.91 25.22 12.43
C GLU A 161 -8.59 25.67 11.13
N LYS A 162 -8.10 26.75 10.50
CA LYS A 162 -8.62 27.22 9.21
C LYS A 162 -8.53 26.17 8.11
N LEU A 163 -7.46 25.38 8.10
CA LEU A 163 -7.29 24.31 7.12
C LEU A 163 -8.29 23.17 7.38
N CYS A 164 -8.49 22.79 8.64
CA CYS A 164 -9.52 21.82 9.03
C CYS A 164 -10.91 22.29 8.59
N ASP A 165 -11.28 23.55 8.88
CA ASP A 165 -12.56 24.12 8.48
C ASP A 165 -12.75 24.12 6.95
N GLU A 166 -11.72 24.46 6.18
CA GLU A 166 -11.78 24.44 4.70
C GLU A 166 -11.88 23.01 4.15
N ILE A 167 -11.21 22.03 4.76
CA ILE A 167 -11.32 20.62 4.38
C ILE A 167 -12.73 20.09 4.66
N ASP A 168 -13.30 20.42 5.82
CA ASP A 168 -14.65 20.02 6.21
C ASP A 168 -15.70 20.67 5.29
N ALA A 169 -15.55 21.97 4.99
CA ALA A 169 -16.41 22.66 4.03
C ALA A 169 -16.32 22.03 2.62
N ARG A 170 -15.13 21.60 2.18
CA ARG A 170 -14.95 20.89 0.91
C ARG A 170 -15.51 19.47 0.91
N SER A 171 -15.57 18.81 2.07
CA SER A 171 -16.25 17.51 2.19
C SER A 171 -17.76 17.69 2.05
N GLN A 172 -18.32 18.64 2.79
CA GLN A 172 -19.76 18.93 2.76
C GLN A 172 -20.24 19.39 1.37
N ARG A 173 -19.46 20.21 0.65
CA ARG A 173 -19.77 20.59 -0.75
C ARG A 173 -19.78 19.38 -1.69
N ARG A 174 -18.89 18.41 -1.48
CA ARG A 174 -18.85 17.17 -2.27
C ARG A 174 -20.04 16.25 -1.95
N ASP A 175 -20.41 16.13 -0.68
CA ASP A 175 -21.52 15.29 -0.24
C ASP A 175 -22.88 15.87 -0.67
N ALA A 176 -23.05 17.20 -0.64
CA ALA A 176 -24.23 17.89 -1.17
C ALA A 176 -24.39 17.68 -2.67
N ALA A 177 -23.31 17.86 -3.46
CA ALA A 177 -23.32 17.63 -4.90
C ALA A 177 -23.57 16.16 -5.31
N ARG A 178 -23.39 15.22 -4.38
CA ARG A 178 -23.64 13.78 -4.60
C ARG A 178 -25.08 13.36 -4.27
N ASN A 179 -25.79 14.12 -3.44
CA ASN A 179 -27.20 13.85 -3.07
C ASN A 179 -28.22 14.52 -3.99
N ASP A 180 -27.80 15.40 -4.90
CA ASP A 180 -28.65 16.09 -5.88
C ASP A 180 -28.75 15.36 -7.25
N ILE A 181 -28.29 14.11 -7.34
CA ILE A 181 -28.42 13.19 -8.50
C ILE A 181 -29.23 11.97 -8.07
#